data_AF-A0A1I7ZYC6-F1
#
_entry.id   AF-A0A1I7ZYC6-F1
#
_cell.length_a   1.000
_cell.length_b   1.000
_cell.length_c   1.000
_cell.angle_alpha   90.00
_cell.angle_beta   90.00
_cell.angle_gamma   90.00
#
_symmetry.space_group_name_H-M   'P 1'
#
loop_
_entity.id
_entity.type
_entity.pdbx_description
1 polymer ?
#
loop_
_entity_poly.entity_id
_entity_poly.type
_entity_poly.pdbx_seq_one_letter_code
_entity_poly.pdbx_strand_id
1 'polypeptide(L)' 'MGSASVEDLPGIGPAHGSRLAQTNYRTAAKLFGRYLMCDENYSEFEPFLKRHGVTYENHRADVGTAFQEWSDKYLGPR' A
#
# COMPACT_ATOMS: atom_id res chain seq x y z
N MET A 1 7.65 8.09 -4.37
CA MET A 1 6.76 7.15 -5.10
C MET A 1 5.62 7.83 -5.87
N GLY A 2 5.68 9.12 -6.23
CA GLY A 2 4.57 9.80 -6.93
C GLY A 2 4.14 9.16 -8.25
N SER A 3 5.08 8.56 -8.98
CA SER A 3 4.88 7.87 -10.26
C SER A 3 5.21 6.37 -10.22
N ALA A 4 5.56 5.83 -9.04
CA ALA A 4 5.92 4.42 -8.92
C ALA A 4 4.69 3.54 -9.11
N SER A 5 4.83 2.46 -9.86
CA SER A 5 3.74 1.50 -10.05
C SER A 5 3.47 0.77 -8.74
N VAL A 6 2.20 0.38 -8.53
CA VAL A 6 1.80 -0.36 -7.34
C VAL A 6 2.48 -1.74 -7.24
N GLU A 7 2.92 -2.29 -8.38
CA GLU A 7 3.67 -3.54 -8.48
C GLU A 7 5.09 -3.46 -7.93
N ASP A 8 5.70 -2.27 -7.93
CA ASP A 8 7.05 -2.02 -7.43
C ASP A 8 7.08 -1.83 -5.90
N LEU A 9 5.92 -1.88 -5.24
CA LEU A 9 5.84 -1.75 -3.80
C LEU A 9 6.34 -3.02 -3.12
N PRO A 10 7.24 -2.87 -2.12
CA PRO A 10 7.75 -4.01 -1.37
C PRO A 10 6.58 -4.71 -0.67
N GLY A 11 6.45 -6.02 -0.89
CA GLY A 11 5.37 -6.85 -0.35
C GLY A 11 4.09 -6.96 -1.20
N ILE A 12 3.91 -6.14 -2.25
CA ILE A 12 2.80 -6.30 -3.22
C ILE A 12 3.26 -7.22 -4.36
N GLY A 13 4.37 -6.89 -5.02
CA GLY A 13 4.89 -7.62 -6.16
C GLY A 13 3.97 -7.59 -7.42
N PRO A 14 4.42 -8.20 -8.53
CA PRO A 14 3.77 -8.04 -9.84
C PRO A 14 2.37 -8.66 -9.93
N ALA A 15 2.14 -9.81 -9.28
CA ALA A 15 0.85 -10.51 -9.35
C ALA A 15 -0.27 -9.75 -8.61
N HIS A 16 -0.01 -9.30 -7.38
CA HIS A 16 -0.99 -8.52 -6.62
C HIS A 16 -1.05 -7.07 -7.11
N GLY A 17 0.07 -6.51 -7.55
CA GLY A 17 0.15 -5.18 -8.16
C GLY A 17 -0.70 -5.09 -9.42
N SER A 18 -0.65 -6.10 -10.29
CA SER A 18 -1.51 -6.19 -11.47
C SER A 18 -3.00 -6.20 -11.12
N ARG A 19 -3.40 -6.86 -10.03
CA ARG A 19 -4.81 -6.86 -9.56
C ARG A 19 -5.25 -5.49 -9.05
N LEU A 20 -4.40 -4.82 -8.27
CA LEU A 20 -4.66 -3.45 -7.83
C LEU A 20 -4.68 -2.47 -9.01
N ALA A 21 -3.82 -2.66 -9.99
CA ALA A 21 -3.75 -1.86 -11.21
C ALA A 21 -4.94 -2.07 -12.17
N GLN A 22 -5.55 -3.26 -12.17
CA GLN A 22 -6.83 -3.51 -12.86
C GLN A 22 -8.01 -2.79 -12.18
N THR A 23 -7.83 -2.31 -10.96
CA THR A 23 -8.77 -1.41 -10.29
C THR A 23 -8.29 0.05 -10.39
N ASN A 24 -8.75 0.92 -9.49
CA ASN A 24 -8.34 2.32 -9.50
C ASN A 24 -6.96 2.58 -8.89
N TYR A 25 -6.24 1.57 -8.39
CA TYR A 25 -5.00 1.69 -7.62
C TYR A 25 -3.74 1.34 -8.41
N ARG A 26 -3.60 1.93 -9.61
CA ARG A 26 -2.46 1.69 -10.51
C ARG A 26 -1.11 2.19 -9.99
N THR A 27 -1.11 3.24 -9.16
CA THR A 27 0.12 3.86 -8.65
C THR A 27 0.24 3.70 -7.14
N ALA A 28 1.47 3.64 -6.67
CA ALA A 28 1.80 3.61 -5.24
C ALA A 28 1.19 4.81 -4.49
N ALA A 29 1.15 5.99 -5.12
CA ALA A 29 0.52 7.18 -4.54
C ALA A 29 -0.98 7.02 -4.28
N LYS A 30 -1.74 6.37 -5.17
CA LYS A 30 -3.16 6.11 -4.95
C LYS A 30 -3.39 5.10 -3.83
N LEU A 31 -2.55 4.07 -3.77
CA LEU A 31 -2.62 3.08 -2.71
C LEU A 31 -2.26 3.69 -1.35
N PHE A 32 -1.24 4.56 -1.33
CA PHE A 32 -0.86 5.33 -0.15
C PHE A 32 -1.97 6.29 0.30
N GLY A 33 -2.66 6.96 -0.63
CA GLY A 33 -3.82 7.78 -0.28
C GLY A 33 -4.92 6.98 0.42
N ARG A 34 -5.11 5.71 0.06
CA ARG A 34 -6.03 4.81 0.77
C ARG A 34 -5.53 4.43 2.16
N TYR A 35 -4.23 4.26 2.34
CA TYR A 35 -3.61 4.04 3.65
C TYR A 35 -3.79 5.26 4.57
N LEU A 36 -3.61 6.48 4.04
CA LEU A 36 -3.86 7.72 4.79
C LEU A 36 -5.35 7.88 5.20
N MET A 37 -6.30 7.43 4.37
CA MET A 37 -7.72 7.40 4.74
C MET A 37 -8.05 6.40 5.86
N CYS A 38 -7.12 5.51 6.19
CA CYS A 38 -7.23 4.59 7.31
C CYS A 38 -6.46 5.11 8.53
N ASP A 39 -6.23 6.42 8.64
CA ASP A 39 -5.45 7.04 9.73
C ASP A 39 -4.08 6.38 9.94
N GLU A 40 -3.45 5.95 8.84
CA GLU A 40 -2.15 5.26 8.87
C GLU A 40 -2.19 3.95 9.70
N ASN A 41 -3.39 3.41 9.93
CA ASN A 41 -3.61 2.17 10.65
C ASN A 41 -3.62 0.99 9.68
N TYR A 42 -2.54 0.23 9.69
CA TYR A 42 -2.43 -0.96 8.84
C TYR A 42 -3.52 -2.00 9.11
N SER A 43 -4.02 -2.11 10.35
CA SER A 43 -5.09 -3.06 10.69
C SER A 43 -6.41 -2.71 10.01
N GLU A 44 -6.65 -1.43 9.72
CA GLU A 44 -7.84 -0.96 8.99
C GLU A 44 -7.62 -0.97 7.47
N PHE A 45 -6.37 -0.81 7.05
CA PHE A 45 -5.98 -0.88 5.64
C PHE A 45 -5.92 -2.31 5.09
N GLU A 46 -5.54 -3.30 5.90
CA GLU A 46 -5.41 -4.68 5.46
C GLU A 46 -6.73 -5.26 4.88
N PRO A 47 -7.89 -5.12 5.53
CA PRO A 47 -9.14 -5.66 4.99
C PRO A 47 -9.43 -5.16 3.57
N PHE A 48 -9.04 -3.92 3.26
CA PHE A 48 -9.13 -3.37 1.91
C PHE A 48 -8.21 -4.13 0.94
N LEU A 49 -6.95 -4.36 1.31
CA LEU A 49 -6.02 -5.14 0.47
C LEU A 49 -6.50 -6.58 0.23
N LYS A 50 -7.03 -7.24 1.27
CA LYS A 50 -7.62 -8.58 1.18
C LYS A 50 -8.81 -8.63 0.24
N ARG A 51 -9.70 -7.62 0.27
CA ARG A 51 -10.82 -7.48 -0.68
C ARG A 51 -10.34 -7.36 -2.13
N HIS A 52 -9.15 -6.81 -2.34
CA HIS A 52 -8.52 -6.71 -3.66
C HIS A 52 -7.63 -7.91 -4.01
N GLY A 53 -7.72 -9.01 -3.25
CA GLY A 53 -7.00 -10.25 -3.51
C GLY A 53 -5.50 -10.14 -3.25
N VAL A 54 -5.11 -9.24 -2.36
CA VAL A 54 -3.75 -9.13 -1.83
C VAL A 54 -3.72 -9.77 -0.46
N THR A 55 -3.20 -11.00 -0.40
CA THR A 55 -3.12 -11.81 0.82
C THR A 55 -1.67 -11.92 1.23
N TYR A 56 -1.32 -11.24 2.33
CA TYR A 56 0.04 -11.16 2.84
C TYR A 56 0.26 -12.28 3.87
N GLU A 57 0.75 -13.45 3.44
CA GLU A 57 1.13 -14.50 4.39
C GLU A 57 2.54 -14.27 4.98
N ASN A 58 3.42 -13.49 4.31
CA ASN A 58 4.79 -13.22 4.78
C ASN A 58 5.29 -11.77 4.62
N HIS A 59 4.50 -10.84 4.08
CA HIS A 59 4.97 -9.50 3.66
C HIS A 59 4.21 -8.31 4.26
N ARG A 60 3.39 -8.53 5.30
CA ARG A 60 2.64 -7.44 5.97
C ARG A 60 3.55 -6.33 6.48
N ALA A 61 4.72 -6.72 7.01
CA ALA A 61 5.69 -5.78 7.56
C ALA A 61 6.26 -4.87 6.45
N ASP A 62 6.49 -5.38 5.24
CA ASP A 62 7.13 -4.63 4.16
C ASP A 62 6.28 -3.44 3.66
N VAL A 63 5.00 -3.66 3.35
CA VAL A 63 4.11 -2.59 2.86
C VAL A 63 3.79 -1.60 3.96
N GLY A 64 3.45 -2.09 5.16
CA GLY A 64 3.09 -1.24 6.29
C GLY A 64 4.25 -0.34 6.70
N THR A 65 5.45 -0.92 6.83
CA THR A 65 6.68 -0.16 7.16
C THR A 65 6.99 0.82 6.05
N ALA A 66 6.97 0.41 4.78
CA ALA A 66 7.26 1.32 3.66
C ALA A 66 6.30 2.51 3.60
N PHE A 67 5.00 2.31 3.85
CA PHE A 67 4.03 3.41 3.90
C PHE A 67 4.18 4.27 5.15
N GLN A 68 4.50 3.69 6.30
CA GLN A 68 4.73 4.44 7.52
C GLN A 68 6.00 5.30 7.42
N GLU A 69 7.11 4.76 6.93
CA GLU A 69 8.34 5.51 6.62
C GLU A 69 8.08 6.63 5.61
N TRP A 70 7.21 6.38 4.63
CA TRP A 70 6.87 7.39 3.64
C TRP A 70 5.99 8.49 4.24
N SER A 71 5.08 8.14 5.14
CA SER A 71 4.29 9.12 5.87
C SER A 71 5.17 10.00 6.77
N ASP A 72 6.02 9.40 7.58
CA ASP A 72 6.96 10.13 8.46
C ASP A 72 7.86 11.08 7.66
N LYS A 73 8.37 10.63 6.52
CA LYS A 73 9.26 11.41 5.65
C LYS A 73 8.60 12.61 4.96
N TYR A 74 7.33 12.51 4.56
CA TYR A 74 6.68 13.53 3.72
C TYR A 74 5.57 14.32 4.44
N LEU A 75 4.96 13.75 5.46
CA LEU A 75 3.92 14.37 6.28
C LEU A 75 4.45 14.80 7.66
N GLY A 76 5.63 14.31 8.06
CA GLY A 76 6.23 14.53 9.38
C GLY A 76 5.69 13.57 10.44
N PRO A 77 6.36 13.46 11.60
CA PRO A 77 5.87 12.64 12.71
C PRO A 77 4.53 13.20 13.21
N ARG A 78 3.52 12.34 13.27
CA ARG A 78 2.18 12.65 13.79
C ARG A 78 1.94 12.00 15.14
#